data_AF-A0A1D2MKP4-F1
#
_entry.id   AF-A0A1D2MKP4-F1
#
_cell.length_a   1.000
_cell.length_b   1.000
_cell.length_c   1.000
_cell.angle_alpha   90.00
_cell.angle_beta   90.00
_cell.angle_gamma   90.00
#
_symmetry.space_group_name_H-M   'P 1'
#
loop_
_entity.id
_entity.type
_entity.pdbx_description
1 polymer ?
#
loop_
_entity_poly.entity_id
_entity_poly.type
_entity_poly.pdbx_seq_one_letter_code
_entity_poly.pdbx_strand_id
1 'polypeptide(L)'
;MFKTGLLLAIGFLAVALARNPVFPGWYADPEGIVYGNKYFIFPTYSAPFGEQTFFDAFSSPDLVNWTKHSRIIDNNEVKWAVGGMWAPSVFENGGKYYFLWGANNVHQGEIGGIGIAVADQPEGPYKDLIGRPLIQDIINGAQPIDQFVFKDADGQYYMYYGGWGHCNLVKFNQNFTAIVPFPDGELVKEVTPQDYTEGPFMFMRNGTYYFMCLEDLASYRVAYAMSDSIFGPFRRIDTILEQDANIARGAGHHSVIKVPNDEKYFIVYHRRPLNRTDGDIAERQLTENEKF
;
A
#
# COMPACT_ATOMS: atom_id res chain seq x y z
N MET A 1 -53.66 -25.14 -0.80
CA MET A 1 -52.43 -25.85 -1.23
C MET A 1 -52.29 -25.53 -2.72
N PHE A 2 -51.31 -24.80 -3.23
CA PHE A 2 -49.89 -24.67 -2.91
C PHE A 2 -49.43 -23.21 -3.12
N LYS A 3 -48.57 -22.69 -2.23
CA LYS A 3 -47.79 -21.47 -2.48
C LYS A 3 -46.51 -21.90 -3.20
N THR A 4 -46.31 -21.43 -4.43
CA THR A 4 -45.06 -21.56 -5.17
C THR A 4 -44.02 -20.62 -4.55
N GLY A 5 -43.04 -21.20 -3.86
CA GLY A 5 -41.85 -20.48 -3.38
C GLY A 5 -40.87 -20.30 -4.52
N LEU A 6 -40.48 -19.05 -4.79
CA LEU A 6 -39.36 -18.71 -5.65
C LEU A 6 -38.07 -19.01 -4.86
N LEU A 7 -37.38 -20.09 -5.19
CA LEU A 7 -36.01 -20.30 -4.71
C LEU A 7 -35.11 -19.27 -5.40
N LEU A 8 -34.64 -18.29 -4.65
CA LEU A 8 -33.48 -17.49 -5.04
C LEU A 8 -32.25 -18.39 -4.90
N ALA A 9 -31.73 -18.90 -6.02
CA ALA A 9 -30.43 -19.54 -6.04
C ALA A 9 -29.37 -18.43 -5.87
N ILE A 10 -28.89 -18.25 -4.63
CA ILE A 10 -27.67 -17.48 -4.37
C ILE A 10 -26.53 -18.35 -4.91
N GLY A 11 -26.09 -18.05 -6.14
CA GLY A 11 -24.93 -18.70 -6.73
C GLY A 11 -23.71 -18.41 -5.88
N PHE A 12 -23.14 -19.44 -5.26
CA PHE A 12 -21.76 -19.40 -4.79
C PHE A 12 -20.87 -19.20 -6.02
N LEU A 13 -20.37 -17.99 -6.20
CA LEU A 13 -19.28 -17.75 -7.14
C LEU A 13 -18.05 -18.43 -6.54
N ALA A 14 -17.71 -19.62 -7.04
CA ALA A 14 -16.37 -20.14 -6.86
C ALA A 14 -15.43 -19.11 -7.52
N VAL A 15 -14.72 -18.32 -6.72
CA VAL A 15 -13.66 -17.45 -7.21
C VAL A 15 -12.65 -18.39 -7.84
N ALA A 16 -12.62 -18.45 -9.17
CA ALA A 16 -11.52 -19.11 -9.86
C ALA A 16 -10.26 -18.37 -9.41
N LEU A 17 -9.37 -19.06 -8.69
CA LEU A 17 -8.11 -18.47 -8.22
C LEU A 17 -7.47 -17.74 -9.40
N ALA A 18 -7.31 -16.43 -9.25
CA ALA A 18 -6.62 -15.62 -10.24
C ALA A 18 -5.27 -16.28 -10.51
N ARG A 19 -4.94 -16.51 -11.79
CA ARG A 19 -3.61 -17.01 -12.12
C ARG A 19 -2.61 -15.94 -11.74
N ASN A 20 -1.71 -16.29 -10.85
CA ASN A 20 -0.57 -15.44 -10.56
C ASN A 20 0.48 -15.53 -11.68
N PRO A 21 1.09 -14.41 -12.10
CA PRO A 21 0.81 -13.04 -11.67
C PRO A 21 -0.54 -12.48 -12.17
N VAL A 22 -1.22 -11.70 -11.32
CA VAL A 22 -2.62 -11.27 -11.54
C VAL A 22 -2.86 -10.42 -12.79
N PHE A 23 -1.83 -9.73 -13.29
CA PHE A 23 -1.86 -9.00 -14.56
C PHE A 23 -0.45 -8.88 -15.15
N PRO A 24 -0.33 -8.73 -16.49
CA PRO A 24 0.97 -8.65 -17.15
C PRO A 24 1.71 -7.34 -16.83
N GLY A 25 3.05 -7.39 -16.94
CA GLY A 25 3.94 -6.23 -16.79
C GLY A 25 4.73 -6.20 -15.48
N TRP A 26 5.72 -5.31 -15.42
CA TRP A 26 6.67 -5.19 -14.31
C TRP A 26 6.30 -4.02 -13.40
N TYR A 27 6.00 -4.35 -12.17
CA TYR A 27 5.49 -3.50 -11.12
C TYR A 27 5.87 -4.11 -9.74
N ALA A 28 5.91 -3.29 -8.72
CA ALA A 28 6.21 -3.67 -7.34
C ALA A 28 5.21 -2.98 -6.40
N ASP A 29 5.37 -3.20 -5.11
CA ASP A 29 4.74 -2.43 -4.03
C ASP A 29 3.23 -2.18 -4.22
N PRO A 30 2.41 -3.24 -4.34
CA PRO A 30 1.00 -3.08 -4.61
C PRO A 30 0.23 -2.55 -3.40
N GLU A 31 -0.50 -1.47 -3.58
CA GLU A 31 -1.57 -1.02 -2.69
C GLU A 31 -2.93 -1.46 -3.24
N GLY A 32 -3.59 -2.36 -2.52
CA GLY A 32 -4.88 -2.93 -2.86
C GLY A 32 -6.01 -2.30 -2.05
N ILE A 33 -7.08 -1.86 -2.71
CA ILE A 33 -8.23 -1.24 -2.05
C ILE A 33 -9.53 -1.55 -2.80
N VAL A 34 -10.66 -1.43 -2.11
CA VAL A 34 -12.00 -1.48 -2.74
C VAL A 34 -12.57 -0.07 -2.84
N TYR A 35 -12.93 0.33 -4.06
CA TYR A 35 -13.71 1.55 -4.30
C TYR A 35 -15.03 1.20 -4.99
N GLY A 36 -16.14 1.54 -4.33
CA GLY A 36 -17.47 1.16 -4.77
C GLY A 36 -17.60 -0.37 -4.84
N ASN A 37 -17.84 -0.90 -6.04
CA ASN A 37 -17.98 -2.33 -6.30
C ASN A 37 -16.79 -2.93 -7.05
N LYS A 38 -15.64 -2.23 -7.11
CA LYS A 38 -14.45 -2.69 -7.80
C LYS A 38 -13.26 -2.76 -6.85
N TYR A 39 -12.42 -3.75 -7.08
CA TYR A 39 -11.09 -3.84 -6.53
C TYR A 39 -10.15 -2.99 -7.36
N PHE A 40 -9.23 -2.31 -6.70
CA PHE A 40 -8.15 -1.56 -7.32
C PHE A 40 -6.81 -2.03 -6.77
N ILE A 41 -5.80 -2.08 -7.64
CA ILE A 41 -4.40 -2.23 -7.28
C ILE A 41 -3.64 -1.06 -7.89
N PHE A 42 -2.91 -0.35 -7.06
CA PHE A 42 -1.99 0.72 -7.42
C PHE A 42 -0.56 0.23 -7.13
N PRO A 43 0.27 -0.01 -8.15
CA PRO A 43 1.63 -0.50 -7.91
C PRO A 43 2.71 0.46 -8.45
N THR A 44 3.91 0.40 -7.86
CA THR A 44 5.13 0.99 -8.44
C THR A 44 5.42 0.41 -9.82
N TYR A 45 5.76 1.19 -10.84
CA TYR A 45 6.32 0.63 -12.07
C TYR A 45 7.75 0.11 -11.82
N SER A 46 8.00 -1.17 -12.10
CA SER A 46 9.28 -1.83 -11.79
C SER A 46 10.19 -1.70 -13.00
N ALA A 47 11.17 -0.81 -12.90
CA ALA A 47 12.14 -0.47 -13.93
C ALA A 47 13.35 0.19 -13.26
N PRO A 48 14.47 0.43 -13.97
CA PRO A 48 15.57 1.19 -13.42
C PRO A 48 15.11 2.56 -12.88
N PHE A 49 15.74 3.02 -11.80
CA PHE A 49 15.35 4.24 -11.05
C PHE A 49 14.89 5.43 -11.91
N GLY A 50 15.65 5.78 -12.95
CA GLY A 50 15.36 6.93 -13.82
C GLY A 50 14.15 6.77 -14.74
N GLU A 51 13.62 5.54 -14.88
CA GLU A 51 12.42 5.23 -15.67
C GLU A 51 11.16 5.15 -14.80
N GLN A 52 11.31 4.99 -13.48
CA GLN A 52 10.23 4.95 -12.49
C GLN A 52 9.66 6.37 -12.25
N THR A 53 8.92 6.86 -13.24
CA THR A 53 8.53 8.27 -13.37
C THR A 53 7.02 8.46 -13.54
N PHE A 54 6.25 7.38 -13.38
CA PHE A 54 4.81 7.36 -13.51
C PHE A 54 4.21 6.20 -12.71
N PHE A 55 2.91 6.30 -12.45
CA PHE A 55 2.11 5.20 -11.93
C PHE A 55 1.02 4.80 -12.91
N ASP A 56 0.74 3.50 -12.95
CA ASP A 56 -0.49 2.95 -13.52
C ASP A 56 -1.42 2.52 -12.38
N ALA A 57 -2.69 2.30 -12.68
CA ALA A 57 -3.62 1.63 -11.76
C ALA A 57 -4.31 0.47 -12.48
N PHE A 58 -4.84 -0.47 -11.70
CA PHE A 58 -5.55 -1.63 -12.22
C PHE A 58 -6.86 -1.77 -11.47
N SER A 59 -7.98 -1.95 -12.18
CA SER A 59 -9.27 -2.21 -11.55
C SER A 59 -9.86 -3.54 -11.98
N SER A 60 -10.52 -4.24 -11.08
CA SER A 60 -11.19 -5.50 -11.36
C SER A 60 -12.56 -5.58 -10.68
N PRO A 61 -13.59 -6.14 -11.35
CA PRO A 61 -14.85 -6.44 -10.69
C PRO A 61 -14.82 -7.71 -9.84
N ASP A 62 -13.82 -8.59 -10.02
CA ASP A 62 -13.84 -9.96 -9.53
C ASP A 62 -12.48 -10.51 -9.07
N LEU A 63 -11.45 -9.66 -8.98
CA LEU A 63 -10.03 -10.00 -8.71
C LEU A 63 -9.36 -10.88 -9.78
N VAL A 64 -10.05 -11.21 -10.87
CA VAL A 64 -9.55 -12.09 -11.94
C VAL A 64 -9.35 -11.32 -13.23
N ASN A 65 -10.34 -10.52 -13.62
CA ASN A 65 -10.33 -9.74 -14.85
C ASN A 65 -9.90 -8.31 -14.55
N TRP A 66 -8.69 -7.94 -14.97
CA TRP A 66 -8.10 -6.63 -14.66
C TRP A 66 -8.13 -5.69 -15.86
N THR A 67 -8.57 -4.46 -15.63
CA THR A 67 -8.49 -3.33 -16.57
C THR A 67 -7.33 -2.43 -16.14
N LYS A 68 -6.39 -2.17 -17.05
CA LYS A 68 -5.28 -1.24 -16.82
C LYS A 68 -5.70 0.21 -17.10
N HIS A 69 -5.36 1.09 -16.18
CA HIS A 69 -5.44 2.56 -16.28
C HIS A 69 -4.02 3.09 -16.37
N SER A 70 -3.61 3.52 -17.56
CA SER A 70 -2.20 3.87 -17.79
C SER A 70 -1.91 5.32 -17.39
N ARG A 71 -0.74 5.55 -16.79
CA ARG A 71 -0.21 6.89 -16.46
C ARG A 71 -1.23 7.75 -15.72
N ILE A 72 -1.72 7.23 -14.59
CA ILE A 72 -2.66 7.94 -13.73
C ILE A 72 -2.04 9.22 -13.12
N ILE A 73 -0.72 9.24 -12.99
CA ILE A 73 0.13 10.41 -12.70
C ILE A 73 1.56 10.15 -13.21
N ASP A 74 2.28 11.21 -13.58
CA ASP A 74 3.68 11.15 -13.97
C ASP A 74 4.46 12.41 -13.53
N ASN A 75 5.78 12.42 -13.77
CA ASN A 75 6.64 13.56 -13.46
C ASN A 75 6.45 14.79 -14.37
N ASN A 76 5.60 14.73 -15.39
CA ASN A 76 5.14 15.95 -16.05
C ASN A 76 4.12 16.70 -15.18
N GLU A 77 3.34 16.00 -14.37
CA GLU A 77 2.50 16.61 -13.34
C GLU A 77 3.33 16.96 -12.10
N VAL A 78 4.15 16.03 -11.61
CA VAL A 78 4.93 16.18 -10.39
C VAL A 78 6.36 16.67 -10.70
N LYS A 79 6.53 17.99 -10.83
CA LYS A 79 7.79 18.58 -11.33
C LYS A 79 9.03 18.38 -10.45
N TRP A 80 8.83 18.12 -9.16
CA TRP A 80 9.93 17.90 -8.21
C TRP A 80 10.39 16.44 -8.17
N ALA A 81 9.61 15.50 -8.71
CA ALA A 81 9.98 14.09 -8.78
C ALA A 81 10.71 13.80 -10.10
N VAL A 82 11.98 13.38 -10.04
CA VAL A 82 12.82 13.12 -11.21
C VAL A 82 13.05 11.63 -11.47
N GLY A 83 12.71 10.77 -10.50
CA GLY A 83 12.81 9.32 -10.60
C GLY A 83 12.41 8.65 -9.30
N GLY A 84 12.40 7.31 -9.30
CA GLY A 84 12.09 6.51 -8.13
C GLY A 84 10.72 6.81 -7.51
N MET A 85 9.69 7.00 -8.33
CA MET A 85 8.31 7.12 -7.85
C MET A 85 7.84 5.74 -7.36
N TRP A 86 7.73 5.57 -6.04
CA TRP A 86 7.62 4.28 -5.36
C TRP A 86 6.43 4.18 -4.40
N ALA A 87 6.07 2.93 -4.12
CA ALA A 87 5.24 2.46 -3.01
C ALA A 87 4.02 3.34 -2.76
N PRO A 88 2.98 3.26 -3.61
CA PRO A 88 1.83 4.12 -3.47
C PRO A 88 1.00 3.78 -2.22
N SER A 89 0.29 4.77 -1.69
CA SER A 89 -0.84 4.53 -0.78
C SER A 89 -2.01 5.41 -1.16
N VAL A 90 -3.24 4.89 -1.02
CA VAL A 90 -4.44 5.56 -1.51
C VAL A 90 -5.56 5.56 -0.49
N PHE A 91 -6.39 6.59 -0.54
CA PHE A 91 -7.64 6.63 0.22
C PHE A 91 -8.68 7.52 -0.46
N GLU A 92 -9.94 7.29 -0.12
CA GLU A 92 -11.06 8.14 -0.52
C GLU A 92 -11.50 9.00 0.68
N ASN A 93 -11.81 10.27 0.40
CA ASN A 93 -12.48 11.14 1.36
C ASN A 93 -13.33 12.21 0.66
N GLY A 94 -14.64 12.20 0.89
CA GLY A 94 -15.55 13.23 0.42
C GLY A 94 -15.77 13.24 -1.10
N GLY A 95 -15.73 12.08 -1.74
CA GLY A 95 -15.84 11.91 -3.19
C GLY A 95 -14.56 12.25 -3.95
N LYS A 96 -13.43 12.40 -3.25
CA LYS A 96 -12.10 12.63 -3.83
C LYS A 96 -11.18 11.47 -3.49
N TYR A 97 -10.28 11.18 -4.42
CA TYR A 97 -9.32 10.10 -4.30
C TYR A 97 -7.94 10.69 -4.11
N TYR A 98 -7.28 10.32 -3.02
CA TYR A 98 -5.94 10.78 -2.67
C TYR A 98 -4.94 9.67 -2.96
N PHE A 99 -3.78 10.06 -3.47
CA PHE A 99 -2.71 9.16 -3.89
C PHE A 99 -1.38 9.71 -3.39
N LEU A 100 -0.64 8.91 -2.64
CA LEU A 100 0.67 9.25 -2.09
C LEU A 100 1.73 8.33 -2.66
N TRP A 101 2.99 8.79 -2.72
CA TRP A 101 4.15 8.03 -3.20
C TRP A 101 5.43 8.56 -2.57
N GLY A 102 6.48 7.74 -2.50
CA GLY A 102 7.85 8.21 -2.27
C GLY A 102 8.53 8.57 -3.59
N ALA A 103 9.45 9.54 -3.61
CA ALA A 103 10.22 9.90 -4.81
C ALA A 103 11.67 10.32 -4.52
N ASN A 104 12.50 10.18 -5.55
CA ASN A 104 13.90 10.62 -5.66
C ASN A 104 14.94 9.90 -4.79
N ASN A 105 14.58 8.85 -4.04
CA ASN A 105 15.49 8.20 -3.07
C ASN A 105 16.18 9.22 -2.15
N VAL A 106 15.38 10.10 -1.53
CA VAL A 106 15.89 11.31 -0.89
C VAL A 106 16.86 11.02 0.26
N HIS A 107 17.95 11.78 0.31
CA HIS A 107 18.84 11.92 1.47
C HIS A 107 18.69 13.32 2.12
N GLN A 108 19.23 13.48 3.33
CA GLN A 108 19.06 14.72 4.10
C GLN A 108 19.54 15.96 3.31
N GLY A 109 18.64 16.93 3.15
CA GLY A 109 18.90 18.19 2.43
C GLY A 109 18.61 18.14 0.93
N GLU A 110 18.28 16.98 0.38
CA GLU A 110 17.87 16.82 -1.02
C GLU A 110 16.36 17.06 -1.20
N ILE A 111 15.94 17.37 -2.42
CA ILE A 111 14.52 17.49 -2.76
C ILE A 111 13.97 16.11 -3.13
N GLY A 112 12.98 15.64 -2.38
CA GLY A 112 12.34 14.35 -2.57
C GLY A 112 11.53 13.95 -1.34
N GLY A 113 11.10 12.69 -1.30
CA GLY A 113 10.29 12.14 -0.21
C GLY A 113 8.84 11.92 -0.60
N ILE A 114 7.93 12.06 0.37
CA ILE A 114 6.52 11.66 0.21
C ILE A 114 5.75 12.77 -0.51
N GLY A 115 5.15 12.45 -1.65
CA GLY A 115 4.20 13.29 -2.38
C GLY A 115 2.74 12.99 -2.05
N ILE A 116 1.84 13.89 -2.42
CA ILE A 116 0.40 13.68 -2.37
C ILE A 116 -0.29 14.34 -3.56
N ALA A 117 -1.23 13.62 -4.16
CA ALA A 117 -2.04 14.06 -5.30
C ALA A 117 -3.52 13.73 -5.07
N VAL A 118 -4.39 14.39 -5.83
CA VAL A 118 -5.84 14.21 -5.75
C VAL A 118 -6.47 14.02 -7.13
N ALA A 119 -7.51 13.20 -7.21
CA ALA A 119 -8.34 12.99 -8.38
C ALA A 119 -9.84 12.98 -8.05
N ASP A 120 -10.66 13.18 -9.08
CA ASP A 120 -12.12 13.08 -9.03
C ASP A 120 -12.63 11.64 -9.23
N GLN A 121 -11.76 10.75 -9.70
CA GLN A 121 -12.05 9.34 -9.98
C GLN A 121 -10.90 8.46 -9.50
N PRO A 122 -11.15 7.20 -9.12
CA PRO A 122 -10.11 6.30 -8.60
C PRO A 122 -9.07 5.91 -9.66
N GLU A 123 -9.43 5.92 -10.94
CA GLU A 123 -8.51 5.70 -12.05
C GLU A 123 -7.71 6.97 -12.46
N GLY A 124 -7.89 8.09 -11.74
CA GLY A 124 -7.26 9.36 -12.08
C GLY A 124 -7.95 10.10 -13.24
N PRO A 125 -7.24 11.01 -13.93
CA PRO A 125 -5.86 11.42 -13.67
C PRO A 125 -5.73 12.18 -12.34
N TYR A 126 -4.63 11.95 -11.64
CA TYR A 126 -4.31 12.66 -10.39
C TYR A 126 -3.53 13.94 -10.67
N LYS A 127 -3.67 14.91 -9.76
CA LYS A 127 -3.00 16.21 -9.77
C LYS A 127 -2.22 16.43 -8.49
N ASP A 128 -0.97 16.90 -8.61
CA ASP A 128 -0.13 17.20 -7.43
C ASP A 128 -0.87 18.22 -6.56
N LEU A 129 -1.16 17.83 -5.32
CA LEU A 129 -2.04 18.60 -4.45
C LEU A 129 -1.34 19.85 -3.88
N ILE A 130 -0.02 19.80 -3.70
CA ILE A 130 0.73 20.84 -2.99
C ILE A 130 1.98 21.33 -3.73
N GLY A 131 2.38 20.68 -4.83
CA GLY A 131 3.47 21.13 -5.70
C GLY A 131 4.88 20.93 -5.13
N ARG A 132 5.00 20.18 -4.03
CA ARG A 132 6.26 19.89 -3.31
C ARG A 132 6.10 18.58 -2.50
N PRO A 133 7.18 18.00 -1.98
CA PRO A 133 7.05 16.93 -0.99
C PRO A 133 6.21 17.37 0.21
N LEU A 134 5.31 16.50 0.64
CA LEU A 134 4.58 16.58 1.91
C LEU A 134 5.53 16.36 3.09
N ILE A 135 6.40 15.36 2.98
CA ILE A 135 7.48 15.06 3.93
C ILE A 135 8.77 14.85 3.14
N GLN A 136 9.81 15.63 3.45
CA GLN A 136 11.13 15.55 2.83
C GLN A 136 12.23 15.26 3.85
N ASP A 137 12.07 15.76 5.08
CA ASP A 137 13.09 15.61 6.12
C ASP A 137 13.15 14.18 6.65
N ILE A 138 14.38 13.74 6.95
CA ILE A 138 14.63 12.47 7.63
C ILE A 138 14.43 12.69 9.13
N ILE A 139 13.35 12.13 9.67
CA ILE A 139 12.94 12.31 11.07
C ILE A 139 13.08 10.96 11.77
N ASN A 140 13.70 10.94 12.96
CA ASN A 140 13.99 9.72 13.72
C ASN A 140 14.79 8.65 12.94
N GLY A 141 15.58 9.06 11.94
CA GLY A 141 16.31 8.15 11.06
C GLY A 141 15.48 7.50 9.94
N ALA A 142 14.18 7.76 9.88
CA ALA A 142 13.29 7.20 8.87
C ALA A 142 13.40 7.96 7.54
N GLN A 143 13.77 7.26 6.48
CA GLN A 143 13.66 7.80 5.11
C GLN A 143 12.18 8.03 4.78
N PRO A 144 11.79 9.19 4.22
CA PRO A 144 10.39 9.48 3.89
C PRO A 144 9.95 8.74 2.63
N ILE A 145 9.73 7.43 2.77
CA ILE A 145 9.21 6.50 1.77
C ILE A 145 8.19 5.55 2.41
N ASP A 146 7.61 4.67 1.61
CA ASP A 146 6.73 3.58 2.03
C ASP A 146 5.61 4.07 2.96
N GLN A 147 4.96 5.14 2.54
CA GLN A 147 3.85 5.68 3.30
C GLN A 147 2.59 4.81 3.15
N PHE A 148 1.89 4.60 4.26
CA PHE A 148 0.59 3.95 4.31
C PHE A 148 -0.40 4.80 5.12
N VAL A 149 -1.52 5.17 4.50
CA VAL A 149 -2.54 6.00 5.14
C VAL A 149 -3.64 5.14 5.76
N PHE A 150 -3.92 5.37 7.04
CA PHE A 150 -4.95 4.67 7.79
C PHE A 150 -5.95 5.68 8.36
N LYS A 151 -7.24 5.45 8.11
CA LYS A 151 -8.32 6.19 8.78
C LYS A 151 -8.71 5.45 10.06
N ASP A 152 -8.48 6.08 11.19
CA ASP A 152 -8.77 5.47 12.49
C ASP A 152 -10.28 5.57 12.85
N ALA A 153 -10.68 4.84 13.89
CA ALA A 153 -12.05 4.80 14.41
C ALA A 153 -12.56 6.17 14.89
N ASP A 154 -11.66 7.11 15.22
CA ASP A 154 -12.00 8.50 15.56
C ASP A 154 -12.29 9.38 14.33
N GLY A 155 -12.08 8.84 13.12
CA GLY A 155 -12.25 9.53 11.84
C GLY A 155 -11.03 10.33 11.37
N GLN A 156 -9.96 10.40 12.15
CA GLN A 156 -8.71 11.04 11.79
C GLN A 156 -7.92 10.15 10.81
N TYR A 157 -7.25 10.81 9.86
CA TYR A 157 -6.32 10.15 8.96
C TYR A 157 -4.91 10.25 9.53
N TYR A 158 -4.29 9.09 9.67
CA TYR A 158 -2.91 8.91 10.09
C TYR A 158 -2.10 8.34 8.93
N MET A 159 -0.78 8.56 8.97
CA MET A 159 0.14 7.97 8.01
C MET A 159 1.30 7.33 8.77
N TYR A 160 1.51 6.04 8.51
CA TYR A 160 2.76 5.38 8.82
C TYR A 160 3.71 5.59 7.65
N TYR A 161 4.98 5.83 7.90
CA TYR A 161 5.99 5.90 6.85
C TYR A 161 7.37 5.57 7.40
N GLY A 162 8.28 5.18 6.54
CA GLY A 162 9.68 5.04 6.92
C GLY A 162 10.39 3.87 6.28
N GLY A 163 11.58 4.14 5.74
CA GLY A 163 12.56 3.14 5.36
C GLY A 163 13.77 3.11 6.30
N TRP A 164 14.78 2.32 5.94
CA TRP A 164 16.04 2.17 6.68
C TRP A 164 15.88 1.66 8.12
N GLY A 165 14.85 0.86 8.36
CA GLY A 165 14.64 0.23 9.65
C GLY A 165 14.00 1.15 10.70
N HIS A 166 13.44 2.29 10.31
CA HIS A 166 12.70 3.19 11.19
C HIS A 166 11.29 3.45 10.65
N CYS A 167 10.30 3.48 11.54
CA CYS A 167 8.90 3.75 11.20
C CYS A 167 8.35 4.89 12.06
N ASN A 168 7.74 5.86 11.40
CA ASN A 168 7.12 7.03 12.00
C ASN A 168 5.60 7.01 11.79
N LEU A 169 4.89 7.61 12.72
CA LEU A 169 3.45 7.88 12.66
C LEU A 169 3.21 9.40 12.72
N VAL A 170 2.39 9.89 11.79
CA VAL A 170 1.95 11.29 11.71
C VAL A 170 0.45 11.36 11.52
N LYS A 171 -0.14 12.53 11.76
CA LYS A 171 -1.56 12.79 11.46
C LYS A 171 -1.71 13.98 10.52
N PHE A 172 -2.67 13.89 9.61
CA PHE A 172 -2.96 14.94 8.63
C PHE A 172 -3.79 16.07 9.22
N ASN A 173 -3.67 17.26 8.63
CA ASN A 173 -4.71 18.28 8.70
C ASN A 173 -5.95 17.86 7.88
N GLN A 174 -7.05 18.60 8.01
CA GLN A 174 -8.34 18.25 7.40
C GLN A 174 -8.36 18.20 5.87
N ASN A 175 -7.46 18.93 5.20
CA ASN A 175 -7.38 18.99 3.73
C ASN A 175 -6.17 18.24 3.17
N PHE A 176 -5.46 17.46 4.00
CA PHE A 176 -4.33 16.61 3.63
C PHE A 176 -3.13 17.35 3.01
N THR A 177 -3.00 18.66 3.22
CA THR A 177 -1.89 19.47 2.68
C THR A 177 -0.68 19.56 3.62
N ALA A 178 -0.82 19.09 4.86
CA ALA A 178 0.24 19.07 5.86
C ALA A 178 -0.01 18.01 6.94
N ILE A 179 1.07 17.61 7.61
CA ILE A 179 1.00 16.93 8.91
C ILE A 179 0.88 17.96 10.03
N VAL A 180 0.23 17.58 11.15
CA VAL A 180 -0.02 18.49 12.29
C VAL A 180 0.31 17.83 13.62
N PRO A 181 0.65 18.62 14.67
CA PRO A 181 1.05 18.08 15.97
C PRO A 181 -0.04 17.27 16.65
N PHE A 182 0.36 16.15 17.27
CA PHE A 182 -0.43 15.39 18.23
C PHE A 182 -0.84 16.25 19.44
N PRO A 183 -1.84 15.83 20.24
CA PRO A 183 -2.31 16.63 21.38
C PRO A 183 -1.23 16.97 22.42
N ASP A 184 -0.16 16.17 22.49
CA ASP A 184 1.00 16.40 23.35
C ASP A 184 2.05 17.36 22.74
N GLY A 185 1.81 17.86 21.53
CA GLY A 185 2.66 18.82 20.84
C GLY A 185 3.74 18.22 19.96
N GLU A 186 3.94 16.90 19.98
CA GLU A 186 4.88 16.25 19.06
C GLU A 186 4.32 16.23 17.64
N LEU A 187 5.17 16.42 16.63
CA LEU A 187 4.75 16.37 15.22
C LEU A 187 4.75 14.94 14.66
N VAL A 188 5.69 14.12 15.12
CA VAL A 188 5.96 12.77 14.62
C VAL A 188 6.20 11.84 15.79
N LYS A 189 5.59 10.66 15.76
CA LYS A 189 5.80 9.59 16.74
C LYS A 189 6.67 8.50 16.11
N GLU A 190 7.77 8.12 16.75
CA GLU A 190 8.50 6.92 16.35
C GLU A 190 7.76 5.68 16.87
N VAL A 191 7.45 4.75 15.97
CA VAL A 191 6.64 3.54 16.25
C VAL A 191 7.31 2.26 15.74
N THR A 192 8.60 2.32 15.44
CA THR A 192 9.43 1.24 14.88
C THR A 192 9.27 -0.08 15.65
N PRO A 193 8.68 -1.12 15.03
CA PRO A 193 8.71 -2.48 15.58
C PRO A 193 10.11 -3.07 15.57
N GLN A 194 10.34 -4.11 16.38
CA GLN A 194 11.56 -4.90 16.29
C GLN A 194 11.71 -5.51 14.88
N ASP A 195 12.93 -5.51 14.34
CA ASP A 195 13.30 -6.08 13.03
C ASP A 195 12.60 -5.44 11.81
N TYR A 196 11.93 -4.30 12.01
CA TYR A 196 11.34 -3.51 10.93
C TYR A 196 12.37 -3.15 9.87
N THR A 197 11.98 -3.23 8.61
CA THR A 197 12.76 -2.74 7.47
C THR A 197 12.05 -1.57 6.79
N GLU A 198 10.85 -1.82 6.25
CA GLU A 198 10.03 -0.87 5.48
C GLU A 198 8.60 -1.42 5.24
N GLY A 199 7.81 -0.77 4.37
CA GLY A 199 6.49 -1.22 3.93
C GLY A 199 5.46 -1.43 5.04
N PRO A 200 5.16 -0.42 5.89
CA PRO A 200 4.16 -0.52 6.94
C PRO A 200 2.76 -0.66 6.32
N PHE A 201 1.92 -1.50 6.91
CA PHE A 201 0.51 -1.65 6.56
C PHE A 201 -0.32 -1.80 7.84
N MET A 202 -1.50 -1.19 7.88
CA MET A 202 -2.38 -1.23 9.04
C MET A 202 -3.82 -1.52 8.63
N PHE A 203 -4.47 -2.45 9.32
CA PHE A 203 -5.92 -2.57 9.29
C PHE A 203 -6.47 -2.88 10.67
N MET A 204 -7.75 -2.55 10.89
CA MET A 204 -8.46 -2.87 12.12
C MET A 204 -9.45 -4.01 11.89
N ARG A 205 -9.51 -4.95 12.84
CA ARG A 205 -10.52 -6.02 12.88
C ARG A 205 -10.97 -6.25 14.30
N ASN A 206 -12.29 -6.22 14.53
CA ASN A 206 -12.91 -6.45 15.83
C ASN A 206 -12.34 -5.60 16.98
N GLY A 207 -11.96 -4.35 16.68
CA GLY A 207 -11.37 -3.42 17.66
C GLY A 207 -9.86 -3.60 17.90
N THR A 208 -9.20 -4.52 17.20
CA THR A 208 -7.76 -4.72 17.29
C THR A 208 -7.05 -4.22 16.03
N TYR A 209 -5.94 -3.54 16.21
CA TYR A 209 -5.06 -3.05 15.14
C TYR A 209 -4.06 -4.14 14.75
N TYR A 210 -3.99 -4.44 13.46
CA TYR A 210 -3.02 -5.35 12.86
C TYR A 210 -2.01 -4.51 12.10
N PHE A 211 -0.80 -4.39 12.65
CA PHE A 211 0.32 -3.73 11.99
C PHE A 211 1.16 -4.79 11.29
N MET A 212 1.49 -4.58 10.02
CA MET A 212 2.30 -5.48 9.22
C MET A 212 3.45 -4.72 8.59
N CYS A 213 4.60 -5.37 8.40
CA CYS A 213 5.75 -4.76 7.75
C CYS A 213 6.66 -5.79 7.09
N LEU A 214 7.49 -5.32 6.16
CA LEU A 214 8.61 -6.11 5.66
C LEU A 214 9.70 -6.19 6.73
N GLU A 215 10.17 -7.40 6.97
CA GLU A 215 11.38 -7.70 7.73
C GLU A 215 12.41 -8.32 6.80
N ASP A 216 13.70 -8.07 7.07
CA ASP A 216 14.85 -8.75 6.49
C ASP A 216 14.91 -8.73 4.95
N LEU A 217 15.67 -7.77 4.40
CA LEU A 217 15.93 -7.64 2.96
C LEU A 217 16.58 -8.87 2.31
N ALA A 218 17.15 -9.82 3.08
CA ALA A 218 17.73 -11.05 2.53
C ALA A 218 16.68 -12.15 2.36
N SER A 219 15.78 -12.33 3.32
CA SER A 219 14.73 -13.35 3.26
C SER A 219 13.41 -12.86 2.65
N TYR A 220 13.17 -11.54 2.63
CA TYR A 220 11.90 -10.90 2.25
C TYR A 220 10.72 -11.63 2.89
N ARG A 221 10.45 -11.28 4.14
CA ARG A 221 9.30 -11.82 4.87
C ARG A 221 8.44 -10.68 5.41
N VAL A 222 7.13 -10.87 5.39
CA VAL A 222 6.22 -9.97 6.07
C VAL A 222 5.89 -10.57 7.42
N ALA A 223 6.02 -9.77 8.46
CA ALA A 223 5.54 -10.12 9.79
C ALA A 223 4.38 -9.21 10.18
N TYR A 224 3.67 -9.62 11.24
CA TYR A 224 2.62 -8.81 11.81
C TYR A 224 2.69 -8.75 13.33
N ALA A 225 2.11 -7.69 13.87
CA ALA A 225 1.88 -7.44 15.28
C ALA A 225 0.41 -7.07 15.49
N MET A 226 -0.09 -7.27 16.70
CA MET A 226 -1.41 -6.79 17.12
C MET A 226 -1.25 -5.80 18.26
N SER A 227 -2.13 -4.79 18.29
CA SER A 227 -2.15 -3.74 19.31
C SER A 227 -3.57 -3.26 19.54
N ASP A 228 -3.84 -2.73 20.73
CA ASP A 228 -5.08 -2.01 21.07
C ASP A 228 -4.97 -0.50 20.75
N SER A 229 -3.84 -0.07 20.16
CA SER A 229 -3.52 1.32 19.87
C SER A 229 -2.76 1.45 18.56
N ILE A 230 -3.07 2.50 17.78
CA ILE A 230 -2.33 2.91 16.58
C ILE A 230 -0.89 3.33 16.89
N PHE A 231 -0.57 3.64 18.15
CA PHE A 231 0.78 4.00 18.60
C PHE A 231 1.63 2.77 18.98
N GLY A 232 1.07 1.57 18.92
CA GLY A 232 1.71 0.37 19.44
C GLY A 232 1.67 0.29 20.99
N PRO A 233 2.60 -0.44 21.63
CA PRO A 233 3.78 -1.06 21.02
C PRO A 233 3.42 -2.21 20.08
N PHE A 234 4.07 -2.28 18.92
CA PHE A 234 3.89 -3.34 17.95
C PHE A 234 4.85 -4.50 18.24
N ARG A 235 4.39 -5.45 19.05
CA ARG A 235 5.16 -6.66 19.35
C ARG A 235 4.91 -7.71 18.28
N ARG A 236 5.97 -8.12 17.58
CA ARG A 236 5.94 -9.15 16.54
C ARG A 236 5.25 -10.42 17.06
N ILE A 237 4.31 -10.95 16.28
CA ILE A 237 3.60 -12.20 16.56
C ILE A 237 4.16 -13.32 15.69
N ASP A 238 4.03 -13.21 14.37
CA ASP A 238 4.47 -14.26 13.45
C ASP A 238 4.72 -13.71 12.03
N THR A 239 5.27 -14.57 11.17
CA THR A 239 5.42 -14.35 9.73
C THR A 239 4.13 -14.73 8.99
N ILE A 240 3.64 -13.79 8.18
CA ILE A 240 2.38 -13.92 7.43
C ILE A 240 2.61 -14.19 5.93
N LEU A 241 3.78 -13.78 5.41
CA LEU A 241 4.21 -14.02 4.04
C LEU A 241 5.72 -14.23 4.02
N GLU A 242 6.19 -15.21 3.26
CA GLU A 242 7.60 -15.46 3.02
C GLU A 242 7.82 -16.02 1.60
N GLN A 243 9.04 -15.90 1.10
CA GLN A 243 9.39 -16.45 -0.20
C GLN A 243 9.48 -17.98 -0.19
N ASP A 244 9.07 -18.62 -1.29
CA ASP A 244 9.50 -19.99 -1.63
C ASP A 244 10.61 -19.91 -2.66
N ALA A 245 11.85 -20.14 -2.22
CA ALA A 245 13.05 -20.03 -3.04
C ALA A 245 13.07 -20.97 -4.26
N ASN A 246 12.19 -21.97 -4.34
CA ASN A 246 12.03 -22.85 -5.50
C ASN A 246 11.08 -22.28 -6.57
N ILE A 247 10.28 -21.27 -6.21
CA ILE A 247 9.29 -20.66 -7.10
C ILE A 247 9.71 -19.25 -7.49
N ALA A 248 10.11 -18.43 -6.51
CA ALA A 248 10.43 -17.02 -6.68
C ALA A 248 11.13 -16.46 -5.44
N ARG A 249 11.78 -15.30 -5.59
CA ARG A 249 12.43 -14.60 -4.48
C ARG A 249 11.70 -13.32 -4.14
N GLY A 250 12.02 -12.72 -3.00
CA GLY A 250 11.59 -11.35 -2.72
C GLY A 250 10.07 -11.21 -2.54
N ALA A 251 9.42 -12.18 -1.89
CA ALA A 251 7.99 -12.10 -1.60
C ALA A 251 7.75 -11.10 -0.45
N GLY A 252 7.51 -9.85 -0.80
CA GLY A 252 7.42 -8.76 0.18
C GLY A 252 6.69 -7.57 -0.40
N HIS A 253 6.76 -6.45 0.35
CA HIS A 253 5.99 -5.22 0.16
C HIS A 253 4.53 -5.50 -0.25
N HIS A 254 3.64 -5.44 0.73
CA HIS A 254 2.31 -6.02 0.62
C HIS A 254 1.22 -5.01 0.97
N SER A 255 0.01 -5.32 0.56
CA SER A 255 -1.22 -4.74 1.09
C SER A 255 -2.26 -5.83 1.33
N VAL A 256 -3.33 -5.47 2.04
CA VAL A 256 -4.44 -6.37 2.35
C VAL A 256 -5.75 -5.81 1.82
N ILE A 257 -6.47 -6.62 1.05
CA ILE A 257 -7.82 -6.33 0.58
C ILE A 257 -8.83 -7.11 1.43
N LYS A 258 -9.70 -6.39 2.16
CA LYS A 258 -10.92 -6.98 2.76
C LYS A 258 -11.98 -7.16 1.69
N VAL A 259 -12.53 -8.38 1.55
CA VAL A 259 -13.68 -8.61 0.66
C VAL A 259 -14.92 -7.94 1.25
N PRO A 260 -15.66 -7.11 0.48
CA PRO A 260 -16.86 -6.46 0.98
C PRO A 260 -17.92 -7.46 1.44
N ASN A 261 -18.43 -7.29 2.66
CA ASN A 261 -19.46 -8.13 3.27
C ASN A 261 -19.06 -9.60 3.48
N ASP A 262 -17.77 -9.91 3.50
CA ASP A 262 -17.23 -11.24 3.80
C ASP A 262 -16.12 -11.10 4.86
N GLU A 263 -15.81 -12.17 5.58
CA GLU A 263 -14.70 -12.19 6.52
C GLU A 263 -13.33 -12.36 5.83
N LYS A 264 -13.33 -12.66 4.54
CA LYS A 264 -12.12 -12.93 3.76
C LYS A 264 -11.21 -11.72 3.55
N TYR A 265 -9.91 -11.99 3.60
CA TYR A 265 -8.84 -11.06 3.28
C TYR A 265 -7.91 -11.67 2.23
N PHE A 266 -7.45 -10.85 1.28
CA PHE A 266 -6.41 -11.21 0.33
C PHE A 266 -5.15 -10.40 0.61
N ILE A 267 -3.99 -11.06 0.61
CA ILE A 267 -2.72 -10.35 0.55
C ILE A 267 -2.34 -10.17 -0.91
N VAL A 268 -2.08 -8.93 -1.29
CA VAL A 268 -1.47 -8.57 -2.56
C VAL A 268 -0.02 -8.23 -2.29
N TYR A 269 0.90 -8.82 -3.04
CA TYR A 269 2.34 -8.66 -2.83
C TYR A 269 3.10 -8.77 -4.15
N HIS A 270 4.38 -8.41 -4.15
CA HIS A 270 5.24 -8.66 -5.29
C HIS A 270 6.22 -9.81 -5.01
N ARG A 271 6.78 -10.39 -6.07
CA ARG A 271 7.90 -11.34 -6.02
C ARG A 271 8.76 -11.23 -7.28
N ARG A 272 9.97 -11.75 -7.25
CA ARG A 272 10.91 -11.78 -8.37
C ARG A 272 11.02 -13.20 -8.95
N PRO A 273 10.79 -13.41 -10.26
CA PRO A 273 10.98 -14.71 -10.91
C PRO A 273 12.41 -15.22 -10.79
N LEU A 274 12.61 -16.54 -10.61
CA LEU A 274 13.95 -17.13 -10.44
C LEU A 274 14.87 -16.97 -11.66
N ASN A 275 14.31 -16.83 -12.85
CA ASN A 275 15.07 -16.65 -14.09
C ASN A 275 15.48 -15.20 -14.33
N ARG A 276 15.25 -14.31 -13.37
CA ARG A 276 15.61 -12.89 -13.40
C ARG A 276 16.52 -12.58 -12.22
N THR A 277 17.62 -11.89 -12.49
CA THR A 277 18.63 -11.50 -11.50
C THR A 277 18.78 -9.98 -11.40
N ASP A 278 18.12 -9.23 -12.27
CA ASP A 278 17.97 -7.79 -12.20
C ASP A 278 17.04 -7.43 -11.04
N GLY A 279 17.55 -6.65 -10.07
CA GLY A 279 16.80 -6.22 -8.89
C GLY A 279 15.55 -5.38 -9.21
N ASP A 280 15.47 -4.86 -10.43
CA ASP A 280 14.44 -3.92 -10.89
C ASP A 280 13.24 -4.61 -11.56
N ILE A 281 13.16 -5.94 -11.53
CA ILE A 281 12.06 -6.72 -12.11
C ILE A 281 11.31 -7.47 -11.03
N ALA A 282 10.12 -6.98 -10.67
CA ALA A 282 9.16 -7.69 -9.84
C ALA A 282 7.87 -8.01 -10.61
N GLU A 283 7.22 -9.13 -10.26
CA GLU A 283 5.88 -9.60 -10.67
C GLU A 283 4.91 -9.53 -9.49
N ARG A 284 3.64 -9.18 -9.69
CA ARG A 284 2.63 -9.15 -8.61
C ARG A 284 1.98 -10.49 -8.45
N GLN A 285 1.60 -10.80 -7.24
CA GLN A 285 0.84 -11.98 -6.87
C GLN A 285 -0.33 -11.55 -6.01
N LEU A 286 -1.42 -12.30 -6.10
CA LEU A 286 -2.52 -12.27 -5.17
C LEU A 286 -2.66 -13.68 -4.62
N THR A 287 -2.62 -13.79 -3.30
CA THR A 287 -2.84 -15.07 -2.62
C THR A 287 -3.89 -14.84 -1.54
N GLU A 288 -4.93 -15.67 -1.54
CA GLU A 288 -5.87 -15.74 -0.43
C GLU A 288 -5.10 -16.10 0.84
N ASN A 289 -5.24 -15.31 1.90
CA ASN A 289 -4.56 -15.61 3.14
C ASN A 289 -5.58 -16.00 4.20
N GLU A 290 -5.61 -17.30 4.50
CA GLU A 290 -6.49 -17.90 5.50
C GLU A 290 -6.05 -17.62 6.95
N LYS A 291 -4.87 -17.00 7.17
CA LYS A 291 -4.34 -16.71 8.52
C LYS A 291 -4.99 -15.51 9.21
N PHE A 292 -5.90 -14.80 8.54
CA PHE A 292 -6.68 -13.72 9.15
C PHE A 292 -8.01 -14.22 9.70
#